data_AF-A0A832T9Q8-F1
#
_entry.id   AF-A0A832T9Q8-F1
#
_cell.length_a   1.000
_cell.length_b   1.000
_cell.length_c   1.000
_cell.angle_alpha   90.00
_cell.angle_beta   90.00
_cell.angle_gamma   90.00
#
_symmetry.space_group_name_H-M   'P 1'
#
loop_
_entity.id
_entity.type
_entity.pdbx_description
1 polymer ?
#
loop_
_entity_poly.entity_id
_entity_poly.type
_entity_poly.pdbx_seq_one_letter_code
_entity_poly.pdbx_strand_id
1 'polypeptide(L)'
;MKKIIERKKELKGKKTTKTQVYVQLTLAVLLALGLVAAAIPMLLEGKVVLPALVAIAGVVLAIGFFRYGLNQLKNVKQGLPLEDERSKKVRMIAASKAFHASFLWLLVLFWVTAGFKLVALNTEELIGAAIFGMAILFGIAWVWVDRQENLD
;
A
#
# COMPACT_ATOMS: atom_id res chain seq x y z
N MET A 1 31.48 -28.09 -11.36
CA MET A 1 31.28 -26.63 -11.54
C MET A 1 29.81 -26.19 -11.58
N LYS A 2 28.90 -26.85 -12.32
CA LYS A 2 27.45 -26.49 -12.36
C LYS A 2 26.79 -26.31 -10.98
N LYS A 3 27.03 -27.24 -10.05
CA LYS A 3 26.49 -27.21 -8.67
C LYS A 3 26.86 -25.96 -7.85
N ILE A 4 28.02 -25.35 -8.13
CA ILE A 4 28.48 -24.13 -7.44
C ILE A 4 27.78 -22.89 -8.01
N ILE A 5 27.49 -22.89 -9.32
CA ILE A 5 26.79 -21.80 -10.00
C ILE A 5 25.31 -21.75 -9.58
N GLU A 6 24.66 -22.91 -9.45
CA GLU A 6 23.28 -23.01 -8.94
C GLU A 6 23.18 -22.55 -7.49
N ARG A 7 24.05 -23.02 -6.59
CA ARG A 7 24.08 -22.52 -5.20
C ARG A 7 24.31 -21.02 -5.12
N LYS A 8 25.18 -20.44 -5.96
CA LYS A 8 25.39 -18.99 -6.01
C LYS A 8 24.13 -18.25 -6.49
N LYS A 9 23.39 -18.78 -7.47
CA LYS A 9 22.11 -18.19 -7.93
C LYS A 9 21.04 -18.23 -6.83
N GLU A 10 20.87 -19.35 -6.15
CA GLU A 10 19.93 -19.49 -5.03
C GLU A 10 20.28 -18.55 -3.87
N LEU A 11 21.55 -18.47 -3.50
CA LEU A 11 22.03 -17.55 -2.45
C LEU A 11 21.85 -16.08 -2.84
N LYS A 12 22.06 -15.73 -4.11
CA LYS A 12 21.85 -14.36 -4.61
C LYS A 12 20.36 -13.99 -4.61
N GLY A 13 19.49 -14.89 -5.06
CA GLY A 13 18.03 -14.72 -5.03
C GLY A 13 17.44 -14.61 -3.62
N LYS A 14 17.98 -15.38 -2.66
CA LYS A 14 17.57 -15.33 -1.24
C LYS A 14 18.04 -14.05 -0.52
N LYS A 15 19.15 -13.44 -0.97
CA LYS A 15 19.69 -12.20 -0.38
C LYS A 15 18.93 -10.96 -0.86
N THR A 16 18.56 -10.89 -2.13
CA THR A 16 17.73 -9.80 -2.68
C THR A 16 16.32 -9.77 -2.08
N THR A 17 15.71 -10.93 -1.84
CA THR A 17 14.37 -11.03 -1.23
C THR A 17 14.34 -10.53 0.22
N LYS A 18 15.36 -10.83 1.03
CA LYS A 18 15.46 -10.28 2.39
C LYS A 18 15.57 -8.76 2.39
N THR A 19 16.42 -8.20 1.55
CA THR A 19 16.59 -6.74 1.44
C THR A 19 15.29 -6.06 1.03
N GLN A 20 14.55 -6.63 0.07
CA GLN A 20 13.26 -6.08 -0.36
C GLN A 20 12.23 -6.02 0.78
N VAL A 21 12.12 -7.07 1.60
CA VAL A 21 11.17 -7.06 2.73
C VAL A 21 11.59 -6.05 3.80
N TYR A 22 12.87 -5.91 4.09
CA TYR A 22 13.34 -4.88 5.04
C TYR A 22 13.04 -3.46 4.55
N VAL A 23 13.26 -3.18 3.26
CA VAL A 23 12.94 -1.87 2.66
C VAL A 23 11.44 -1.58 2.75
N GLN A 24 10.59 -2.57 2.47
CA GLN A 24 9.14 -2.41 2.60
C GLN A 24 8.72 -2.11 4.04
N LEU A 25 9.30 -2.80 5.03
CA LEU A 25 9.02 -2.53 6.43
C LEU A 25 9.50 -1.16 6.88
N THR A 26 10.70 -0.74 6.50
CA THR A 26 11.22 0.59 6.86
C THR A 26 10.35 1.69 6.27
N LEU A 27 9.91 1.54 5.02
CA LEU A 27 8.99 2.48 4.39
C LEU A 27 7.64 2.53 5.10
N ALA A 28 7.06 1.38 5.46
CA ALA A 28 5.78 1.34 6.17
C ALA A 28 5.87 2.01 7.55
N VAL A 29 6.98 1.81 8.28
CA VAL A 29 7.22 2.45 9.58
C VAL A 29 7.40 3.96 9.42
N LEU A 30 8.19 4.41 8.44
CA LEU A 30 8.39 5.84 8.18
C LEU A 30 7.07 6.53 7.79
N LEU A 31 6.26 5.88 6.97
CA LEU A 31 4.94 6.39 6.59
C LEU A 31 4.00 6.50 7.79
N ALA A 32 3.95 5.47 8.65
CA ALA A 32 3.16 5.51 9.88
C ALA A 32 3.61 6.63 10.82
N LEU A 33 4.93 6.78 11.02
CA LEU A 33 5.49 7.85 11.86
C LEU A 33 5.19 9.25 11.29
N GLY A 34 5.31 9.41 9.97
CA GLY A 34 4.98 10.67 9.29
C GLY A 34 3.52 11.07 9.48
N LEU A 35 2.59 10.12 9.35
CA LEU A 35 1.16 10.35 9.57
C LEU A 35 0.84 10.72 11.03
N VAL A 36 1.48 10.05 11.99
CA VAL A 36 1.31 10.36 13.41
C VAL A 36 1.86 11.76 13.72
N ALA A 37 3.05 12.10 13.21
CA ALA A 37 3.65 13.41 13.40
C ALA A 37 2.78 14.54 12.83
N ALA A 38 2.17 14.32 11.65
CA ALA A 38 1.25 15.27 11.04
C ALA A 38 -0.08 15.42 11.82
N ALA A 39 -0.54 14.35 12.48
CA ALA A 39 -1.78 14.37 13.25
C ALA A 39 -1.67 15.14 14.59
N ILE A 40 -0.49 15.14 15.23
CA ILE A 40 -0.27 15.80 16.53
C ILE A 40 -0.64 17.30 16.53
N PRO A 41 -0.12 18.16 15.64
CA PRO A 41 -0.47 19.59 15.65
C PRO A 41 -1.95 19.83 15.38
N MET A 42 -2.57 19.00 14.51
CA MET A 42 -3.99 19.10 14.19
C MET A 42 -4.90 18.74 15.36
N LEU A 43 -4.48 17.79 16.20
CA LEU A 43 -5.15 17.46 17.46
C LEU A 43 -5.07 18.60 18.47
N LEU A 44 -3.92 19.28 18.54
CA LEU A 44 -3.71 20.41 19.44
C LEU A 44 -4.54 21.64 19.03
N GLU A 45 -4.79 21.83 17.73
CA GLU A 45 -5.61 22.93 17.20
C GLU A 45 -7.13 22.69 17.25
N GLY A 46 -7.59 21.50 17.66
CA GLY A 46 -9.02 21.20 17.81
C GLY A 46 -9.82 21.09 16.50
N LYS A 47 -9.16 21.17 15.34
CA LYS A 47 -9.78 20.98 14.00
C LYS A 47 -9.74 19.51 13.60
N VAL A 48 -10.49 18.68 14.33
CA VAL A 48 -10.16 17.25 14.41
C VAL A 48 -10.82 16.36 13.35
N VAL A 49 -11.89 16.76 12.65
CA VAL A 49 -12.76 15.73 12.04
C VAL A 49 -12.19 15.14 10.74
N LEU A 50 -11.90 15.97 9.73
CA LEU A 50 -11.44 15.47 8.42
C LEU A 50 -9.98 14.99 8.43
N PRO A 51 -9.02 15.76 8.98
CA PRO A 51 -7.61 15.37 8.95
C PRO A 51 -7.34 14.14 9.83
N ALA A 52 -8.03 13.97 10.96
CA ALA A 52 -7.88 12.77 11.78
C ALA A 52 -8.41 11.53 11.08
N LEU A 53 -9.52 11.61 10.34
CA LEU A 53 -10.02 10.47 9.55
C LEU A 53 -9.00 10.03 8.48
N VAL A 54 -8.37 10.98 7.79
CA VAL A 54 -7.31 10.69 6.81
C VAL A 54 -6.10 10.05 7.49
N ALA A 55 -5.65 10.60 8.63
CA ALA A 55 -4.54 10.05 9.40
C ALA A 55 -4.85 8.61 9.88
N ILE A 56 -6.05 8.37 10.40
CA ILE A 56 -6.49 7.04 10.84
C ILE A 56 -6.50 6.06 9.67
N ALA A 57 -7.09 6.43 8.53
CA ALA A 57 -7.12 5.58 7.35
C ALA A 57 -5.70 5.26 6.85
N GLY A 58 -4.79 6.24 6.88
CA GLY A 58 -3.40 6.04 6.49
C GLY A 58 -2.63 5.11 7.45
N VAL A 59 -2.86 5.25 8.75
CA VAL A 59 -2.28 4.35 9.77
C VAL A 59 -2.80 2.93 9.60
N VAL A 60 -4.11 2.75 9.34
CA VAL A 60 -4.68 1.42 9.08
C VAL A 60 -4.03 0.77 7.85
N LEU A 61 -3.84 1.52 6.76
CA LEU A 61 -3.12 1.03 5.58
C LEU A 61 -1.67 0.67 5.91
N ALA A 62 -0.95 1.53 6.65
CA ALA A 62 0.43 1.28 7.04
C ALA A 62 0.57 0.01 7.90
N ILE A 63 -0.34 -0.21 8.84
CA ILE A 63 -0.40 -1.44 9.65
C ILE A 63 -0.66 -2.66 8.77
N GLY A 64 -1.57 -2.55 7.78
CA GLY A 64 -1.85 -3.62 6.82
C GLY A 64 -0.60 -4.03 6.04
N PHE A 65 0.11 -3.06 5.46
CA PHE A 65 1.37 -3.29 4.76
C PHE A 65 2.47 -3.83 5.69
N PHE A 66 2.55 -3.34 6.92
CA PHE A 66 3.51 -3.82 7.91
C PHE A 66 3.27 -5.30 8.27
N ARG A 67 2.02 -5.69 8.52
CA ARG A 67 1.65 -7.09 8.76
C ARG A 67 1.97 -7.98 7.57
N TYR A 68 1.70 -7.51 6.36
CA TYR A 68 2.08 -8.22 5.14
C TYR A 68 3.60 -8.45 5.06
N GLY A 69 4.41 -7.41 5.31
CA GLY A 69 5.87 -7.52 5.35
C GLY A 69 6.38 -8.50 6.41
N LEU A 70 5.75 -8.53 7.59
CA LEU A 70 6.09 -9.51 8.64
C LEU A 70 5.80 -10.95 8.21
N ASN A 71 4.70 -11.19 7.51
CA ASN A 71 4.38 -12.52 6.98
C ASN A 71 5.40 -12.94 5.92
N GLN A 72 5.84 -12.02 5.06
CA GLN A 72 6.89 -12.28 4.08
C GLN A 72 8.23 -12.63 4.74
N LEU A 73 8.58 -11.97 5.85
CA LEU A 73 9.76 -12.36 6.65
C LEU A 73 9.67 -13.77 7.21
N LYS A 74 8.50 -14.19 7.68
CA LYS A 74 8.28 -15.57 8.16
C LYS A 74 8.49 -16.56 7.02
N ASN A 75 7.91 -16.30 5.86
CA ASN A 75 8.04 -17.14 4.66
C ASN A 75 9.50 -17.27 4.21
N VAL A 76 10.25 -16.16 4.18
CA VAL A 76 11.68 -16.15 3.82
C VAL A 76 12.54 -16.89 4.86
N LYS A 77 12.19 -16.78 6.15
CA LYS A 77 12.86 -17.56 7.22
C LYS A 77 12.62 -19.06 7.05
N GLN A 78 11.42 -19.45 6.61
CA GLN A 78 11.05 -20.84 6.33
C GLN A 78 11.59 -21.37 5.00
N GLY A 79 12.20 -20.51 4.17
CA GLY A 79 12.76 -20.91 2.87
C GLY A 79 11.73 -21.03 1.75
N LEU A 80 10.49 -20.57 1.99
CA LEU A 80 9.46 -20.48 0.98
C LEU A 80 9.79 -19.37 -0.04
N PRO A 81 9.40 -19.53 -1.32
CA PRO A 81 9.50 -18.45 -2.29
C PRO A 81 8.69 -17.24 -1.82
N LEU A 82 9.21 -16.03 -2.08
CA LEU A 82 8.60 -14.80 -1.60
C LEU A 82 7.28 -14.47 -2.31
N GLU A 83 7.13 -14.96 -3.53
CA GLU A 83 5.94 -14.77 -4.35
C GLU A 83 5.48 -16.12 -4.85
N ASP A 84 4.27 -16.51 -4.44
CA ASP A 84 3.51 -17.59 -5.05
C ASP A 84 2.87 -17.09 -6.35
N GLU A 85 2.66 -17.98 -7.32
CA GLU A 85 2.01 -17.67 -8.60
C GLU A 85 0.61 -17.07 -8.36
N ARG A 86 -0.13 -17.62 -7.38
CA ARG A 86 -1.41 -17.07 -6.96
C ARG A 86 -1.27 -15.63 -6.44
N SER A 87 -0.30 -15.35 -5.58
CA SER A 87 -0.06 -14.01 -5.03
C SER A 87 0.30 -12.98 -6.11
N LYS A 88 0.99 -13.42 -7.16
CA LYS A 88 1.31 -12.59 -8.33
C LYS A 88 0.05 -12.28 -9.15
N LYS A 89 -0.78 -13.30 -9.40
CA LYS A 89 -2.06 -13.16 -10.11
C LYS A 89 -3.04 -12.25 -9.37
N VAL A 90 -3.18 -12.43 -8.05
CA VAL A 90 -4.00 -11.57 -7.17
C VAL A 90 -3.58 -10.10 -7.31
N ARG A 91 -2.28 -9.80 -7.17
CA ARG A 91 -1.78 -8.42 -7.27
C ARG A 91 -2.00 -7.82 -8.66
N MET A 92 -1.82 -8.60 -9.72
CA MET A 92 -2.05 -8.14 -11.08
C MET A 92 -3.53 -7.79 -11.32
N ILE A 93 -4.46 -8.65 -10.91
CA ILE A 93 -5.90 -8.43 -11.05
C ILE A 93 -6.36 -7.26 -10.17
N ALA A 94 -5.87 -7.20 -8.92
CA ALA A 94 -6.15 -6.10 -8.00
C ALA A 94 -5.65 -4.76 -8.56
N ALA A 95 -4.43 -4.72 -9.10
CA ALA A 95 -3.87 -3.52 -9.71
C ALA A 95 -4.71 -3.06 -10.92
N SER A 96 -5.12 -3.99 -11.78
CA SER A 96 -5.97 -3.67 -12.93
C SER A 96 -7.33 -3.10 -12.49
N LYS A 97 -8.00 -3.73 -11.51
CA LYS A 97 -9.29 -3.25 -10.97
C LYS A 97 -9.16 -1.89 -10.29
N ALA A 98 -8.12 -1.72 -9.47
CA ALA A 98 -7.84 -0.47 -8.77
C ALA A 98 -7.52 0.67 -9.75
N PHE A 99 -6.82 0.39 -10.84
CA PHE A 99 -6.51 1.37 -11.87
C PHE A 99 -7.79 1.92 -12.53
N HIS A 100 -8.74 1.05 -12.88
CA HIS A 100 -10.04 1.47 -13.42
C HIS A 100 -10.83 2.30 -12.40
N ALA A 101 -10.88 1.86 -11.14
CA ALA A 101 -11.55 2.61 -10.07
C ALA A 101 -10.89 3.97 -9.81
N SER A 102 -9.57 4.08 -10.03
CA SER A 102 -8.82 5.32 -9.82
C SER A 102 -9.22 6.42 -10.80
N PHE A 103 -9.62 6.10 -12.03
CA PHE A 103 -10.19 7.10 -12.94
C PHE A 103 -11.51 7.67 -12.44
N LEU A 104 -12.37 6.82 -11.87
CA LEU A 104 -13.62 7.27 -11.25
C LEU A 104 -13.33 8.16 -10.04
N TRP A 105 -12.31 7.83 -9.24
CA TRP A 105 -11.87 8.66 -8.13
C TRP A 105 -11.37 10.03 -8.57
N LEU A 106 -10.55 10.10 -9.62
CA LEU A 106 -10.10 11.37 -10.19
C LEU A 106 -11.27 12.21 -10.71
N LEU A 107 -12.26 11.57 -11.35
CA LEU A 107 -13.48 12.23 -11.79
C LEU A 107 -14.26 12.79 -10.59
N VAL A 108 -14.41 12.02 -9.51
CA VAL A 108 -15.04 12.47 -8.26
C VAL A 108 -14.29 13.67 -7.68
N LEU A 109 -12.96 13.63 -7.61
CA LEU A 109 -12.16 14.76 -7.12
C LEU A 109 -12.38 16.00 -7.98
N PHE A 110 -12.37 15.86 -9.31
CA PHE A 110 -12.65 16.97 -10.22
C PHE A 110 -14.05 17.57 -9.97
N TRP A 111 -15.07 16.73 -9.80
CA TRP A 111 -16.43 17.19 -9.55
C TRP A 111 -16.58 17.86 -8.18
N VAL A 112 -15.96 17.32 -7.14
CA VAL A 112 -16.03 17.89 -5.78
C VAL A 112 -15.30 19.22 -5.67
N THR A 113 -14.19 19.39 -6.39
CA THR A 113 -13.31 20.57 -6.29
C THR A 113 -13.61 21.64 -7.33
N ALA A 114 -13.64 21.27 -8.60
CA ALA A 114 -13.82 22.20 -9.71
C ALA A 114 -15.28 22.31 -10.18
N GLY A 115 -15.99 21.18 -10.25
CA GLY A 115 -17.36 21.12 -10.78
C GLY A 115 -18.38 21.80 -9.87
N PHE A 116 -18.67 21.17 -8.73
CA PHE A 116 -19.64 21.64 -7.73
C PHE A 116 -19.03 22.53 -6.65
N LYS A 117 -17.70 22.66 -6.60
CA LYS A 117 -16.96 23.47 -5.61
C LYS A 117 -17.39 23.20 -4.17
N LEU A 118 -17.66 21.94 -3.86
CA LEU A 118 -18.08 21.49 -2.53
C LEU A 118 -16.93 21.62 -1.51
N VAL A 119 -15.70 21.46 -1.98
CA VAL A 119 -14.50 21.56 -1.15
C VAL A 119 -13.43 22.34 -1.91
N ALA A 120 -12.90 23.39 -1.27
CA ALA A 120 -11.72 24.09 -1.75
C ALA A 120 -10.47 23.38 -1.22
N LEU A 121 -9.76 22.68 -2.09
CA LEU A 121 -8.48 22.05 -1.77
C LEU A 121 -7.35 22.82 -2.46
N ASN A 122 -6.25 23.02 -1.74
CA ASN A 122 -5.01 23.50 -2.36
C ASN A 122 -4.42 22.43 -3.28
N THR A 123 -3.52 22.82 -4.18
CA THR A 123 -2.89 21.90 -5.14
C THR A 123 -2.19 20.74 -4.43
N GLU A 124 -1.52 21.01 -3.31
CA GLU A 124 -0.82 20.02 -2.50
C GLU A 124 -1.80 19.01 -1.88
N GLU A 125 -2.92 19.50 -1.36
CA GLU A 125 -3.98 18.68 -0.76
C GLU A 125 -4.71 17.84 -1.81
N LEU A 126 -4.93 18.39 -3.02
CA LEU A 126 -5.56 17.69 -4.13
C LEU A 126 -4.70 16.51 -4.61
N ILE A 127 -3.39 16.74 -4.78
CA ILE A 127 -2.43 15.69 -5.15
C ILE A 127 -2.38 14.62 -4.05
N GLY A 128 -2.32 15.05 -2.78
CA GLY A 128 -2.36 14.14 -1.64
C GLY A 128 -3.62 13.28 -1.62
N ALA A 129 -4.79 13.89 -1.79
CA ALA A 129 -6.09 13.20 -1.83
C ALA A 129 -6.19 12.24 -3.02
N ALA A 130 -5.62 12.60 -4.18
CA ALA A 130 -5.57 11.73 -5.36
C ALA A 130 -4.77 10.46 -5.07
N ILE A 131 -3.52 10.61 -4.62
CA ILE A 131 -2.63 9.47 -4.32
C ILE A 131 -3.21 8.62 -3.19
N PHE A 132 -3.73 9.26 -2.14
CA PHE A 132 -4.28 8.57 -0.98
C PHE A 132 -5.52 7.75 -1.34
N GLY A 133 -6.45 8.31 -2.13
CA GLY A 133 -7.61 7.57 -2.61
C GLY A 133 -7.23 6.40 -3.52
N MET A 134 -6.22 6.55 -4.38
CA MET A 134 -5.69 5.43 -5.18
C MET A 134 -5.13 4.31 -4.31
N ALA A 135 -4.40 4.65 -3.23
CA ALA A 135 -3.88 3.67 -2.28
C ALA A 135 -5.01 2.90 -1.57
N ILE A 136 -6.07 3.59 -1.16
CA ILE A 136 -7.26 2.95 -0.56
C ILE A 136 -7.93 2.01 -1.56
N LEU A 137 -8.17 2.46 -2.79
CA LEU A 137 -8.82 1.66 -3.83
C LEU A 137 -8.01 0.41 -4.16
N PHE A 138 -6.68 0.52 -4.21
CA PHE A 138 -5.81 -0.63 -4.35
C PHE A 138 -5.94 -1.60 -3.18
N GLY A 139 -5.91 -1.11 -1.95
CA GLY A 139 -6.09 -1.93 -0.74
C GLY A 139 -7.43 -2.69 -0.75
N ILE A 140 -8.53 -2.01 -1.11
CA ILE A 140 -9.86 -2.63 -1.23
C ILE A 140 -9.87 -3.69 -2.33
N ALA A 141 -9.37 -3.36 -3.53
CA ALA A 141 -9.31 -4.30 -4.64
C ALA A 141 -8.47 -5.53 -4.29
N TRP A 142 -7.36 -5.33 -3.59
CA TRP A 142 -6.50 -6.43 -3.16
C TRP A 142 -7.21 -7.36 -2.17
N VAL A 143 -7.81 -6.83 -1.10
CA VAL A 143 -8.55 -7.65 -0.12
C VAL A 143 -9.72 -8.37 -0.79
N TRP A 144 -10.41 -7.72 -1.72
CA TRP A 144 -11.54 -8.31 -2.43
C TRP A 144 -11.11 -9.47 -3.34
N VAL A 145 -10.01 -9.33 -4.08
CA VAL A 145 -9.47 -10.38 -4.94
C VAL A 145 -8.84 -11.51 -4.12
N ASP A 146 -8.12 -11.20 -3.04
CA ASP A 146 -7.45 -12.18 -2.18
C ASP A 146 -8.44 -13.19 -1.56
N ARG A 147 -9.63 -12.70 -1.21
CA ARG A 147 -10.73 -13.52 -0.68
C ARG A 147 -11.41 -14.42 -1.72
N GLN A 148 -11.11 -14.28 -3.02
CA GLN A 148 -11.67 -15.15 -4.05
C GLN A 148 -10.87 -16.45 -4.10
N GLU A 149 -11.55 -17.55 -3.80
CA GLU A 149 -10.94 -18.89 -3.74
C GLU A 149 -10.65 -19.47 -5.14
N ASN A 150 -11.37 -19.01 -6.18
CA ASN A 150 -11.29 -19.53 -7.55
C ASN A 150 -10.27 -18.82 -8.44
N LEU A 151 -9.07 -18.51 -7.95
CA LEU A 151 -8.05 -17.81 -8.73
C LEU A 151 -6.99 -18.72 -9.39
N ASP A 152 -7.21 -20.03 -9.41
CA ASP A 152 -6.31 -20.99 -10.03
C ASP A 152 -6.38 -20.94 -11.58
#